data_AF-A0A3A0CT42-F1
#
_entry.id   AF-A0A3A0CT42-F1
#
_cell.length_a   1.000
_cell.length_b   1.000
_cell.length_c   1.000
_cell.angle_alpha   90.00
_cell.angle_beta   90.00
_cell.angle_gamma   90.00
#
_symmetry.space_group_name_H-M   'P 1'
#
loop_
_entity.id
_entity.type
_entity.pdbx_description
1 polymer ?
#
loop_
_entity_poly.entity_id
_entity_poly.type
_entity_poly.pdbx_seq_one_letter_code
_entity_poly.pdbx_strand_id
1 'polypeptide(L)'
;MFGGNGAAAIKTTTQVGGGGGGGGAGLGGAIFVRNGMLSIGGCRFESNSAVGGIGGLGDPDVESTRGQNGQGKGGAIFVLDSALAYDAGGNAFLGNSAANDAGHALDNDNTYGSLALISDCNCNFTDDAQDLAGMTNADCNTNGILDECEVLADCDSDGTPDACESDADTDGIPDECDGCPADPNKSAPGTCGCGTPDSDSDSDGVPDCNDACPGSNDAADCDTDGTPDGCEQDCNGDGTPDDCEADCNANGTADVCEVFDDCNTNGIPDECEADTDTDGVIDDCDACPGEDDRLDTDSDGTPDCIDDCPLVGDSDGDGVQDCQDDCPNDPNKTEPGVCGCGGADADRDGDGMADCNDGCPDDPAKTNPGVCGCGVADADEDSDGVADCNDVCPNTAPGVPVDKQGRPTADTNGDCEVTRPEGGRPGAIPAPTQPQPVPPCGTGAGTAMMSALALLTGTRYLRPRRRGVGRGSLARS
;
A
#
# COMPACT_ATOMS: atom_id res chain seq x y z
N MET A 1 -11.80 -88.29 -34.80
CA MET A 1 -12.65 -88.53 -35.99
C MET A 1 -13.54 -89.74 -35.73
N PHE A 2 -14.78 -89.51 -35.31
CA PHE A 2 -15.81 -90.55 -35.25
C PHE A 2 -16.83 -90.22 -36.35
N GLY A 3 -16.69 -90.89 -37.50
CA GLY A 3 -17.67 -90.85 -38.59
C GLY A 3 -17.84 -92.27 -39.08
N GLY A 4 -19.01 -92.86 -38.87
CA GLY A 4 -19.29 -94.26 -39.21
C GLY A 4 -19.40 -94.47 -40.72
N ASN A 5 -18.94 -95.62 -41.21
CA ASN A 5 -19.13 -96.02 -42.61
C ASN A 5 -20.63 -96.28 -42.89
N GLY A 6 -21.17 -95.68 -43.95
CA GLY A 6 -22.55 -95.88 -44.39
C GLY A 6 -22.85 -97.32 -44.82
N ALA A 7 -24.10 -97.75 -44.67
CA ALA A 7 -24.55 -99.09 -45.04
C ALA A 7 -24.77 -99.25 -46.56
N ALA A 8 -24.57 -100.47 -47.08
CA ALA A 8 -24.84 -100.83 -48.48
C ALA A 8 -26.33 -101.08 -48.73
N ALA A 9 -26.84 -100.66 -49.90
CA ALA A 9 -28.22 -100.90 -50.33
C ALA A 9 -28.50 -102.39 -50.63
N ILE A 10 -29.72 -102.85 -50.29
CA ILE A 10 -30.20 -104.20 -50.59
C ILE A 10 -30.51 -104.30 -52.10
N LYS A 11 -29.85 -105.24 -52.79
CA LYS A 11 -30.12 -105.54 -54.21
C LYS A 11 -31.35 -106.43 -54.36
N THR A 12 -32.34 -105.99 -55.12
CA THR A 12 -33.24 -106.88 -55.87
C THR A 12 -32.81 -106.93 -57.33
N THR A 13 -32.81 -108.13 -57.89
CA THR A 13 -32.25 -108.49 -59.19
C THR A 13 -32.89 -107.68 -60.33
N THR A 14 -32.05 -107.16 -61.23
CA THR A 14 -32.32 -106.42 -62.49
C THR A 14 -32.63 -104.92 -62.39
N GLN A 15 -31.59 -104.08 -62.33
CA GLN A 15 -31.45 -102.77 -63.03
C GLN A 15 -30.12 -102.09 -62.65
N VAL A 16 -29.54 -101.32 -63.59
CA VAL A 16 -28.30 -100.54 -63.42
C VAL A 16 -28.72 -99.12 -63.00
N GLY A 17 -28.60 -98.79 -61.71
CA GLY A 17 -28.95 -97.47 -61.18
C GLY A 17 -28.46 -97.34 -59.73
N GLY A 18 -27.75 -96.26 -59.43
CA GLY A 18 -27.00 -96.10 -58.17
C GLY A 18 -27.84 -95.85 -56.93
N GLY A 19 -27.22 -96.02 -55.76
CA GLY A 19 -27.76 -95.57 -54.48
C GLY A 19 -27.22 -96.35 -53.28
N GLY A 20 -26.76 -95.63 -52.26
CA GLY A 20 -26.60 -96.16 -50.90
C GLY A 20 -25.22 -95.90 -50.27
N GLY A 21 -25.10 -94.81 -49.51
CA GLY A 21 -23.98 -94.59 -48.60
C GLY A 21 -23.79 -93.14 -48.14
N GLY A 22 -24.78 -92.55 -47.45
CA GLY A 22 -24.50 -91.38 -46.59
C GLY A 22 -23.79 -91.88 -45.32
N GLY A 23 -22.56 -91.42 -45.05
CA GLY A 23 -21.75 -91.79 -43.86
C GLY A 23 -22.20 -91.06 -42.59
N GLY A 24 -21.93 -91.59 -41.39
CA GLY A 24 -22.48 -91.19 -40.07
C GLY A 24 -21.74 -90.06 -39.31
N ALA A 25 -22.36 -89.52 -38.21
CA ALA A 25 -22.23 -88.15 -37.61
C ALA A 25 -20.96 -87.78 -36.85
N GLY A 26 -20.43 -86.58 -37.15
CA GLY A 26 -19.49 -85.83 -36.32
C GLY A 26 -20.24 -85.11 -35.19
N LEU A 27 -20.04 -85.57 -33.95
CA LEU A 27 -20.57 -84.95 -32.73
C LEU A 27 -19.41 -84.28 -32.00
N GLY A 28 -19.52 -82.98 -31.69
CA GLY A 28 -18.40 -82.23 -31.13
C GLY A 28 -17.35 -81.87 -32.18
N GLY A 29 -16.38 -81.04 -31.79
CA GLY A 29 -15.09 -80.94 -32.48
C GLY A 29 -13.90 -80.98 -31.51
N ALA A 30 -14.06 -80.43 -30.31
CA ALA A 30 -13.09 -80.48 -29.21
C ALA A 30 -13.52 -81.46 -28.11
N ILE A 31 -14.74 -81.31 -27.57
CA ILE A 31 -15.18 -82.01 -26.37
C ILE A 31 -16.51 -82.73 -26.61
N PHE A 32 -16.60 -84.00 -26.20
CA PHE A 32 -17.82 -84.81 -26.22
C PHE A 32 -18.09 -85.37 -24.83
N VAL A 33 -19.20 -84.95 -24.21
CA VAL A 33 -19.59 -85.36 -22.86
C VAL A 33 -20.76 -86.34 -22.95
N ARG A 34 -20.49 -87.60 -22.61
CA ARG A 34 -21.47 -88.68 -22.72
C ARG A 34 -22.33 -88.88 -21.47
N ASN A 35 -21.69 -88.81 -20.31
CA ASN A 35 -22.25 -89.00 -18.97
C ASN A 35 -21.31 -88.31 -17.98
N GLY A 36 -21.82 -87.96 -16.79
CA GLY A 36 -21.04 -87.29 -15.75
C GLY A 36 -21.08 -85.77 -15.88
N MET A 37 -20.08 -85.11 -15.29
CA MET A 37 -20.03 -83.67 -15.11
C MET A 37 -18.73 -83.09 -15.71
N LEU A 38 -18.84 -81.99 -16.46
CA LEU A 38 -17.73 -81.21 -17.01
C LEU A 38 -17.86 -79.76 -16.53
N SER A 39 -16.81 -79.16 -15.96
CA SER A 39 -16.72 -77.71 -15.74
C SER A 39 -15.57 -77.14 -16.60
N ILE A 40 -15.80 -76.02 -17.28
CA ILE A 40 -14.85 -75.37 -18.17
C ILE A 40 -14.84 -73.85 -17.93
N GLY A 41 -13.67 -73.25 -17.69
CA GLY A 41 -13.50 -71.80 -17.56
C GLY A 41 -12.20 -71.34 -18.23
N GLY A 42 -12.17 -70.11 -18.77
CA GLY A 42 -11.00 -69.49 -19.41
C GLY A 42 -10.45 -70.21 -20.65
N CYS A 43 -11.21 -71.12 -21.26
CA CYS A 43 -10.75 -71.94 -22.38
C CYS A 43 -11.06 -71.29 -23.73
N ARG A 44 -10.11 -71.38 -24.66
CA ARG A 44 -10.30 -70.94 -26.06
C ARG A 44 -10.54 -72.13 -26.99
N PHE A 45 -11.73 -72.19 -27.56
CA PHE A 45 -12.13 -73.15 -28.58
C PHE A 45 -12.06 -72.50 -29.96
N GLU A 46 -10.97 -72.77 -30.68
CA GLU A 46 -10.73 -72.16 -31.99
C GLU A 46 -10.67 -73.19 -33.11
N SER A 47 -11.36 -72.91 -34.22
CA SER A 47 -11.34 -73.72 -35.45
C SER A 47 -11.72 -75.19 -35.27
N ASN A 48 -12.57 -75.51 -34.30
CA ASN A 48 -13.07 -76.87 -34.10
C ASN A 48 -14.17 -77.20 -35.10
N SER A 49 -14.25 -78.45 -35.55
CA SER A 49 -15.18 -78.83 -36.61
C SER A 49 -15.89 -80.16 -36.37
N ALA A 50 -17.22 -80.13 -36.38
CA ALA A 50 -18.11 -81.28 -36.37
C ALA A 50 -18.67 -81.51 -37.79
N VAL A 51 -18.14 -82.48 -38.54
CA VAL A 51 -18.56 -82.72 -39.94
C VAL A 51 -18.94 -84.17 -40.24
N GLY A 52 -19.96 -84.31 -41.12
CA GLY A 52 -20.40 -85.54 -41.78
C GLY A 52 -21.23 -86.46 -40.90
N GLY A 53 -22.55 -86.55 -41.12
CA GLY A 53 -23.45 -87.33 -40.26
C GLY A 53 -24.56 -88.25 -40.75
N ILE A 54 -25.36 -88.85 -39.83
CA ILE A 54 -26.44 -89.79 -40.20
C ILE A 54 -27.43 -89.08 -41.11
N GLY A 55 -27.40 -89.47 -42.38
CA GLY A 55 -28.27 -88.91 -43.41
C GLY A 55 -29.74 -89.21 -43.16
N GLY A 56 -30.60 -88.23 -43.44
CA GLY A 56 -32.03 -88.47 -43.54
C GLY A 56 -32.35 -89.53 -44.60
N LEU A 57 -33.38 -90.34 -44.35
CA LEU A 57 -33.91 -91.30 -45.32
C LEU A 57 -34.31 -90.55 -46.59
N GLY A 58 -33.85 -91.02 -47.76
CA GLY A 58 -34.40 -90.57 -49.03
C GLY A 58 -35.88 -90.99 -49.14
N ASP A 59 -36.70 -90.17 -49.78
CA ASP A 59 -38.11 -90.46 -50.01
C ASP A 59 -38.25 -91.77 -50.82
N PRO A 60 -38.94 -92.80 -50.29
CA PRO A 60 -39.07 -94.08 -50.98
C PRO A 60 -39.93 -94.03 -52.26
N ASP A 61 -40.73 -92.97 -52.47
CA ASP A 61 -41.68 -92.89 -53.59
C ASP A 61 -41.18 -92.04 -54.77
N VAL A 62 -39.96 -91.49 -54.69
CA VAL A 62 -39.37 -90.64 -55.74
C VAL A 62 -38.02 -91.19 -56.18
N GLU A 63 -37.93 -91.69 -57.42
CA GLU A 63 -36.74 -92.36 -58.01
C GLU A 63 -35.46 -91.48 -58.15
N SER A 64 -35.35 -90.34 -57.46
CA SER A 64 -34.16 -89.48 -57.52
C SER A 64 -33.68 -88.84 -56.20
N THR A 65 -34.27 -89.14 -55.04
CA THR A 65 -33.76 -88.56 -53.78
C THR A 65 -32.60 -89.40 -53.22
N ARG A 66 -31.37 -88.89 -53.37
CA ARG A 66 -30.20 -89.41 -52.63
C ARG A 66 -30.44 -89.19 -51.13
N GLY A 67 -30.03 -90.14 -50.28
CA GLY A 67 -30.04 -89.93 -48.82
C GLY A 67 -29.30 -88.64 -48.47
N GLN A 68 -29.79 -87.88 -47.49
CA GLN A 68 -29.21 -86.59 -47.16
C GLN A 68 -27.80 -86.79 -46.57
N ASN A 69 -26.90 -85.83 -46.73
CA ASN A 69 -25.68 -85.82 -45.93
C ASN A 69 -26.11 -85.54 -44.50
N GLY A 70 -25.76 -86.36 -43.53
CA GLY A 70 -26.18 -86.00 -42.17
C GLY A 70 -25.27 -84.99 -41.52
N GLN A 71 -25.71 -84.63 -40.33
CA GLN A 71 -25.43 -83.33 -39.77
C GLN A 71 -24.39 -83.44 -38.66
N GLY A 72 -23.52 -82.44 -38.58
CA GLY A 72 -22.64 -82.24 -37.43
C GLY A 72 -23.30 -81.33 -36.41
N LYS A 73 -23.07 -81.57 -35.12
CA LYS A 73 -23.65 -80.79 -34.01
C LYS A 73 -22.58 -80.39 -33.00
N GLY A 74 -22.64 -79.15 -32.51
CA GLY A 74 -21.75 -78.63 -31.48
C GLY A 74 -20.29 -78.60 -31.94
N GLY A 75 -19.95 -77.72 -32.89
CA GLY A 75 -18.64 -77.73 -33.55
C GLY A 75 -17.43 -77.63 -32.61
N ALA A 76 -17.57 -77.08 -31.40
CA ALA A 76 -16.58 -77.23 -30.33
C ALA A 76 -16.98 -78.26 -29.28
N ILE A 77 -18.16 -78.15 -28.68
CA ILE A 77 -18.58 -78.94 -27.52
C ILE A 77 -19.91 -79.63 -27.79
N PHE A 78 -20.01 -80.92 -27.46
CA PHE A 78 -21.24 -81.68 -27.52
C PHE A 78 -21.52 -82.35 -26.17
N VAL A 79 -22.71 -82.12 -25.61
CA VAL A 79 -23.17 -82.64 -24.32
C VAL A 79 -24.44 -83.45 -24.55
N LEU A 80 -24.43 -84.73 -24.16
CA LEU A 80 -25.63 -85.57 -24.18
C LEU A 80 -26.58 -85.20 -23.03
N ASP A 81 -27.89 -85.41 -23.21
CA ASP A 81 -28.93 -85.12 -22.20
C ASP A 81 -28.70 -85.81 -20.84
N SER A 82 -27.89 -86.87 -20.81
CA SER A 82 -27.51 -87.61 -19.59
C SER A 82 -26.25 -87.07 -18.90
N ALA A 83 -25.67 -85.98 -19.40
CA ALA A 83 -24.48 -85.32 -18.86
C ALA A 83 -24.78 -83.87 -18.48
N LEU A 84 -23.98 -83.34 -17.54
CA LEU A 84 -24.01 -81.94 -17.13
C LEU A 84 -22.71 -81.27 -17.55
N ALA A 85 -22.80 -80.10 -18.16
CA ALA A 85 -21.65 -79.26 -18.45
C ALA A 85 -21.87 -77.85 -17.90
N TYR A 86 -20.84 -77.28 -17.29
CA TYR A 86 -20.83 -75.97 -16.64
C TYR A 86 -19.79 -75.07 -17.31
N ASP A 87 -20.17 -73.83 -17.59
CA ASP A 87 -19.26 -72.77 -18.07
C ASP A 87 -18.92 -71.83 -16.91
N ALA A 88 -17.72 -71.98 -16.34
CA ALA A 88 -17.19 -71.17 -15.24
C ALA A 88 -16.69 -69.78 -15.68
N GLY A 89 -17.09 -69.32 -16.88
CA GLY A 89 -16.78 -67.99 -17.39
C GLY A 89 -15.46 -67.91 -18.17
N GLY A 90 -15.32 -66.85 -18.99
CA GLY A 90 -14.09 -66.57 -19.74
C GLY A 90 -13.79 -67.48 -20.95
N ASN A 91 -14.73 -68.34 -21.35
CA ASN A 91 -14.56 -69.20 -22.51
C ASN A 91 -14.73 -68.41 -23.83
N ALA A 92 -13.82 -68.61 -24.79
CA ALA A 92 -13.84 -67.95 -26.09
C ALA A 92 -14.09 -68.97 -27.22
N PHE A 93 -15.09 -68.73 -28.05
CA PHE A 93 -15.41 -69.58 -29.19
C PHE A 93 -15.18 -68.83 -30.51
N LEU A 94 -14.18 -69.23 -31.30
CA LEU A 94 -13.79 -68.52 -32.51
C LEU A 94 -13.64 -69.47 -33.71
N GLY A 95 -14.39 -69.21 -34.78
CA GLY A 95 -14.21 -69.94 -36.05
C GLY A 95 -14.53 -71.44 -35.98
N ASN A 96 -15.29 -71.90 -34.98
CA ASN A 96 -15.76 -73.28 -34.95
C ASN A 96 -16.83 -73.51 -36.03
N SER A 97 -17.08 -74.76 -36.40
CA SER A 97 -18.00 -75.10 -37.49
C SER A 97 -18.70 -76.44 -37.27
N ALA A 98 -20.00 -76.49 -37.56
CA ALA A 98 -20.81 -77.70 -37.61
C ALA A 98 -21.52 -77.83 -38.98
N ALA A 99 -21.56 -79.04 -39.54
CA ALA A 99 -22.21 -79.29 -40.84
C ALA A 99 -23.74 -79.26 -40.72
N ASN A 100 -24.34 -78.11 -41.05
CA ASN A 100 -25.74 -77.77 -41.30
C ASN A 100 -26.86 -78.48 -40.49
N ASP A 101 -27.30 -77.86 -39.39
CA ASP A 101 -28.64 -78.03 -38.79
C ASP A 101 -29.34 -76.66 -38.56
N ALA A 102 -30.67 -76.69 -38.58
CA ALA A 102 -31.58 -75.56 -38.57
C ALA A 102 -31.71 -74.91 -37.18
N GLY A 103 -30.68 -74.15 -36.78
CA GLY A 103 -30.82 -72.91 -36.00
C GLY A 103 -31.61 -72.94 -34.68
N HIS A 104 -31.17 -73.71 -33.70
CA HIS A 104 -31.43 -73.44 -32.28
C HIS A 104 -30.13 -72.96 -31.59
N ALA A 105 -30.24 -72.08 -30.57
CA ALA A 105 -29.06 -71.45 -29.95
C ALA A 105 -28.06 -72.43 -29.31
N LEU A 106 -28.51 -73.64 -28.95
CA LEU A 106 -27.71 -74.71 -28.33
C LEU A 106 -27.44 -75.88 -29.28
N ASP A 107 -27.56 -75.67 -30.59
CA ASP A 107 -27.19 -76.66 -31.62
C ASP A 107 -26.48 -75.92 -32.75
N ASN A 108 -25.36 -75.30 -32.39
CA ASN A 108 -24.65 -74.37 -33.27
C ASN A 108 -23.19 -74.80 -33.46
N ASP A 109 -22.44 -73.95 -34.16
CA ASP A 109 -21.02 -74.16 -34.44
C ASP A 109 -20.14 -74.30 -33.19
N ASN A 110 -20.62 -73.87 -32.02
CA ASN A 110 -19.87 -73.89 -30.77
C ASN A 110 -20.35 -75.01 -29.85
N THR A 111 -21.62 -75.04 -29.48
CA THR A 111 -22.14 -75.91 -28.42
C THR A 111 -23.38 -76.68 -28.86
N TYR A 112 -23.44 -77.95 -28.46
CA TYR A 112 -24.64 -78.80 -28.50
C TYR A 112 -25.00 -79.31 -27.11
N GLY A 113 -26.28 -79.22 -26.73
CA GLY A 113 -26.81 -79.72 -25.46
C GLY A 113 -26.86 -78.67 -24.35
N SER A 114 -27.14 -79.09 -23.11
CA SER A 114 -27.28 -78.19 -21.96
C SER A 114 -25.91 -77.85 -21.35
N LEU A 115 -25.31 -76.76 -21.82
CA LEU A 115 -24.25 -76.06 -21.10
C LEU A 115 -24.91 -75.05 -20.16
N ALA A 116 -24.93 -75.35 -18.86
CA ALA A 116 -25.45 -74.43 -17.87
C ALA A 116 -24.43 -73.30 -17.67
N LEU A 117 -24.83 -72.08 -18.01
CA LEU A 117 -24.08 -70.87 -17.69
C LEU A 117 -24.29 -70.62 -16.20
N ILE A 118 -23.38 -71.15 -15.38
CA ILE A 118 -23.33 -70.87 -13.95
C ILE A 118 -21.98 -70.21 -13.71
N SER A 119 -22.02 -68.92 -13.40
CA SER A 119 -20.85 -68.18 -12.92
C SER A 119 -20.48 -68.79 -11.56
N ASP A 120 -19.33 -69.44 -11.49
CA ASP A 120 -18.76 -70.13 -10.33
C ASP A 120 -17.25 -69.84 -10.39
N CYS A 121 -16.90 -68.61 -10.03
CA CYS A 121 -15.58 -68.04 -10.27
C CYS A 121 -14.52 -68.58 -9.29
N ASN A 122 -14.95 -69.07 -8.13
CA ASN A 122 -14.10 -69.73 -7.14
C ASN A 122 -14.03 -71.27 -7.29
N CYS A 123 -14.79 -71.83 -8.25
CA CYS A 123 -14.84 -73.25 -8.59
C CYS A 123 -15.17 -74.17 -7.40
N ASN A 124 -15.93 -73.68 -6.41
CA ASN A 124 -16.26 -74.41 -5.19
C ASN A 124 -17.54 -75.28 -5.34
N PHE A 125 -18.15 -75.29 -6.54
CA PHE A 125 -19.39 -75.98 -6.89
C PHE A 125 -20.68 -75.37 -6.33
N THR A 126 -20.64 -74.16 -5.80
CA THR A 126 -21.80 -73.27 -5.63
C THR A 126 -21.78 -72.19 -6.69
N ASP A 127 -22.95 -71.66 -7.05
CA ASP A 127 -23.01 -70.55 -8.01
C ASP A 127 -22.71 -69.24 -7.28
N ASP A 128 -22.11 -68.25 -7.96
CA ASP A 128 -21.72 -66.97 -7.35
C ASP A 128 -22.91 -66.29 -6.63
N ALA A 129 -24.15 -66.51 -7.10
CA ALA A 129 -25.36 -65.98 -6.47
C ALA A 129 -25.71 -66.69 -5.15
N GLN A 130 -25.40 -67.97 -5.01
CA GLN A 130 -25.49 -68.75 -3.78
C GLN A 130 -24.35 -68.44 -2.82
N ASP A 131 -23.14 -68.21 -3.33
CA ASP A 131 -21.99 -67.77 -2.54
C ASP A 131 -22.24 -66.38 -1.93
N LEU A 132 -22.72 -65.42 -2.74
CA LEU A 132 -23.11 -64.08 -2.30
C LEU A 132 -24.25 -64.09 -1.28
N ALA A 133 -25.17 -65.07 -1.37
CA ALA A 133 -26.27 -65.23 -0.42
C ALA A 133 -25.88 -66.00 0.85
N GLY A 134 -24.79 -66.77 0.80
CA GLY A 134 -24.37 -67.71 1.84
C GLY A 134 -23.24 -67.21 2.73
N MET A 135 -22.41 -66.29 2.25
CA MET A 135 -21.27 -65.73 2.96
C MET A 135 -21.50 -64.29 3.38
N THR A 136 -21.35 -64.01 4.68
CA THR A 136 -21.25 -62.63 5.17
C THR A 136 -19.89 -62.08 4.75
N ASN A 137 -19.86 -60.96 4.01
CA ASN A 137 -18.64 -60.24 3.60
C ASN A 137 -17.86 -60.82 2.41
N ALA A 138 -18.53 -61.45 1.43
CA ALA A 138 -17.89 -61.97 0.22
C ALA A 138 -17.94 -61.02 -1.00
N ASP A 139 -18.61 -59.87 -0.87
CA ASP A 139 -18.69 -58.77 -1.84
C ASP A 139 -18.80 -57.48 -1.02
N CYS A 140 -17.67 -56.99 -0.52
CA CYS A 140 -17.68 -55.87 0.41
C CYS A 140 -18.01 -54.53 -0.27
N ASN A 141 -17.67 -54.40 -1.56
CA ASN A 141 -17.96 -53.20 -2.36
C ASN A 141 -19.39 -53.19 -2.94
N THR A 142 -20.15 -54.28 -2.76
CA THR A 142 -21.56 -54.48 -3.15
C THR A 142 -21.84 -54.36 -4.65
N ASN A 143 -20.85 -54.66 -5.49
CA ASN A 143 -20.98 -54.55 -6.94
C ASN A 143 -21.60 -55.80 -7.60
N GLY A 144 -21.82 -56.87 -6.82
CA GLY A 144 -22.42 -58.13 -7.26
C GLY A 144 -21.42 -59.15 -7.81
N ILE A 145 -20.12 -58.92 -7.63
CA ILE A 145 -19.02 -59.84 -7.93
C ILE A 145 -18.36 -60.22 -6.60
N LEU A 146 -17.98 -61.48 -6.42
CA LEU A 146 -17.26 -61.89 -5.21
C LEU A 146 -15.86 -61.30 -5.19
N ASP A 147 -15.40 -60.85 -4.03
CA ASP A 147 -14.10 -60.19 -3.86
C ASP A 147 -12.93 -61.05 -4.39
N GLU A 148 -12.98 -62.38 -4.19
CA GLU A 148 -11.97 -63.35 -4.68
C GLU A 148 -11.93 -63.50 -6.22
N CYS A 149 -12.96 -62.98 -6.89
CA CYS A 149 -13.12 -62.99 -8.34
C CYS A 149 -12.83 -61.62 -8.95
N GLU A 150 -12.46 -60.66 -8.10
CA GLU A 150 -12.02 -59.33 -8.47
C GLU A 150 -10.51 -59.19 -8.23
N VAL A 151 -9.87 -58.32 -9.01
CA VAL A 151 -8.52 -57.85 -8.70
C VAL A 151 -8.70 -56.49 -8.06
N LEU A 152 -8.94 -56.48 -6.76
CA LEU A 152 -9.13 -55.26 -5.97
C LEU A 152 -7.78 -54.73 -5.48
N ALA A 153 -7.77 -53.45 -5.10
CA ALA A 153 -6.64 -52.87 -4.40
C ALA A 153 -6.54 -53.52 -3.01
N ASP A 154 -5.31 -53.87 -2.64
CA ASP A 154 -4.92 -54.51 -1.39
C ASP A 154 -3.54 -53.92 -1.05
N CYS A 155 -3.56 -52.85 -0.28
CA CYS A 155 -2.40 -51.99 -0.02
C CYS A 155 -1.39 -52.63 0.93
N ASP A 156 -1.82 -53.52 1.83
CA ASP A 156 -0.96 -54.23 2.78
C ASP A 156 -0.60 -55.66 2.34
N SER A 157 -1.25 -56.15 1.28
CA SER A 157 -1.07 -57.46 0.66
C SER A 157 -1.46 -58.63 1.57
N ASP A 158 -2.45 -58.46 2.44
CA ASP A 158 -2.94 -59.52 3.34
C ASP A 158 -4.00 -60.44 2.69
N GLY A 159 -4.49 -60.08 1.50
CA GLY A 159 -5.51 -60.80 0.74
C GLY A 159 -6.94 -60.31 0.98
N THR A 160 -7.13 -59.32 1.83
CA THR A 160 -8.38 -58.58 2.04
C THR A 160 -8.35 -57.32 1.18
N PRO A 161 -9.36 -57.06 0.34
CA PRO A 161 -9.43 -55.81 -0.40
C PRO A 161 -9.55 -54.59 0.52
N ASP A 162 -8.93 -53.45 0.15
CA ASP A 162 -8.99 -52.18 0.88
C ASP A 162 -10.44 -51.78 1.24
N ALA A 163 -11.38 -52.02 0.33
CA ALA A 163 -12.81 -51.70 0.51
C ALA A 163 -13.50 -52.52 1.62
N CYS A 164 -12.87 -53.61 2.05
CA CYS A 164 -13.35 -54.51 3.09
C CYS A 164 -12.68 -54.25 4.45
N GLU A 165 -11.72 -53.32 4.50
CA GLU A 165 -10.96 -52.99 5.69
C GLU A 165 -11.59 -51.85 6.48
N SER A 166 -11.12 -51.65 7.71
CA SER A 166 -11.54 -50.50 8.51
C SER A 166 -10.86 -49.23 8.01
N ASP A 167 -11.66 -48.19 7.85
CA ASP A 167 -11.21 -46.83 7.59
C ASP A 167 -11.89 -45.95 8.65
N ALA A 168 -11.15 -45.63 9.71
CA ALA A 168 -11.68 -45.03 10.93
C ALA A 168 -12.04 -43.56 10.75
N ASP A 169 -11.44 -42.85 9.79
CA ASP A 169 -11.72 -41.44 9.53
C ASP A 169 -12.42 -41.16 8.18
N THR A 170 -12.58 -42.19 7.36
CA THR A 170 -13.33 -42.20 6.11
C THR A 170 -12.70 -41.40 4.96
N ASP A 171 -11.38 -41.33 4.91
CA ASP A 171 -10.64 -40.65 3.83
C ASP A 171 -10.45 -41.52 2.56
N GLY A 172 -10.81 -42.81 2.65
CA GLY A 172 -10.72 -43.78 1.57
C GLY A 172 -9.43 -44.60 1.56
N ILE A 173 -8.58 -44.47 2.59
CA ILE A 173 -7.39 -45.29 2.81
C ILE A 173 -7.61 -46.11 4.11
N PRO A 174 -7.44 -47.44 4.06
CA PRO A 174 -7.59 -48.28 5.25
C PRO A 174 -6.60 -47.94 6.38
N ASP A 175 -7.01 -48.16 7.63
CA ASP A 175 -6.24 -47.89 8.85
C ASP A 175 -4.84 -48.52 8.82
N GLU A 176 -4.72 -49.70 8.22
CA GLU A 176 -3.47 -50.47 8.08
C GLU A 176 -2.48 -49.83 7.09
N CYS A 177 -2.99 -49.03 6.14
CA CYS A 177 -2.24 -48.35 5.09
C CYS A 177 -2.18 -46.84 5.26
N ASP A 178 -2.95 -46.31 6.20
CA ASP A 178 -2.97 -44.91 6.55
C ASP A 178 -1.90 -44.59 7.60
N GLY A 179 -1.01 -43.65 7.27
CA GLY A 179 -0.04 -43.13 8.23
C GLY A 179 -0.68 -42.31 9.35
N CYS A 180 -1.93 -41.91 9.20
CA CYS A 180 -2.72 -41.12 10.13
C CYS A 180 -4.19 -41.58 10.22
N PRO A 181 -4.48 -42.78 10.76
CA PRO A 181 -5.80 -43.44 10.75
C PRO A 181 -6.98 -42.71 11.44
N ALA A 182 -6.79 -41.48 11.88
CA ALA A 182 -7.79 -40.68 12.56
C ALA A 182 -7.84 -39.22 12.05
N ASP A 183 -7.06 -38.88 11.02
CA ASP A 183 -7.04 -37.57 10.39
C ASP A 183 -7.43 -37.66 8.90
N PRO A 184 -8.70 -37.37 8.56
CA PRO A 184 -9.19 -37.59 7.21
C PRO A 184 -8.67 -36.61 6.16
N ASN A 185 -7.81 -35.67 6.57
CA ASN A 185 -7.15 -34.72 5.66
C ASN A 185 -5.69 -35.08 5.40
N LYS A 186 -5.16 -36.12 6.05
CA LYS A 186 -3.77 -36.54 5.93
C LYS A 186 -3.69 -38.05 5.94
N SER A 187 -3.14 -38.61 4.87
CA SER A 187 -2.78 -40.04 4.80
C SER A 187 -1.34 -40.34 5.21
N ALA A 188 -0.59 -39.30 5.58
CA ALA A 188 0.78 -39.39 6.05
C ALA A 188 1.04 -38.31 7.13
N PRO A 189 1.82 -38.61 8.19
CA PRO A 189 2.07 -37.66 9.27
C PRO A 189 2.69 -36.34 8.83
N GLY A 190 3.55 -36.35 7.81
CA GLY A 190 4.30 -35.16 7.43
C GLY A 190 5.24 -34.68 8.54
N THR A 191 5.57 -33.39 8.54
CA THR A 191 6.50 -32.76 9.49
C THR A 191 5.77 -32.38 10.78
N CYS A 192 4.50 -31.97 10.68
CA CYS A 192 3.64 -31.59 11.79
C CYS A 192 2.94 -32.78 12.48
N GLY A 193 3.08 -33.99 11.94
CA GLY A 193 2.33 -35.15 12.40
C GLY A 193 0.86 -35.14 11.98
N CYS A 194 0.11 -36.12 12.48
CA CYS A 194 -1.32 -36.25 12.22
C CYS A 194 -2.12 -35.20 13.01
N GLY A 195 -3.23 -34.73 12.44
CA GLY A 195 -4.16 -33.77 13.04
C GLY A 195 -3.74 -32.31 12.93
N THR A 196 -2.55 -32.03 12.37
CA THR A 196 -2.01 -30.66 12.19
C THR A 196 -1.55 -30.48 10.75
N PRO A 197 -2.11 -29.55 9.97
CA PRO A 197 -1.69 -29.32 8.57
C PRO A 197 -0.21 -28.96 8.46
N ASP A 198 0.49 -29.45 7.42
CA ASP A 198 1.83 -28.97 7.03
C ASP A 198 1.70 -27.68 6.18
N SER A 199 0.84 -26.75 6.60
CA SER A 199 0.73 -25.45 5.95
C SER A 199 1.93 -24.60 6.31
N ASP A 200 2.35 -23.78 5.36
CA ASP A 200 3.50 -22.88 5.46
C ASP A 200 2.99 -21.52 4.98
N SER A 201 2.66 -20.67 5.95
CA SER A 201 1.89 -19.44 5.75
C SER A 201 2.69 -18.32 5.09
N ASP A 202 4.01 -18.27 5.31
CA ASP A 202 4.92 -17.28 4.72
C ASP A 202 5.82 -17.88 3.61
N SER A 203 5.70 -19.19 3.37
CA SER A 203 6.37 -19.90 2.28
C SER A 203 7.90 -19.90 2.41
N ASP A 204 8.40 -19.95 3.65
CA ASP A 204 9.84 -20.00 3.94
C ASP A 204 10.43 -21.43 3.93
N GLY A 205 9.56 -22.44 3.87
CA GLY A 205 9.91 -23.86 3.86
C GLY A 205 9.80 -24.55 5.22
N VAL A 206 9.43 -23.84 6.27
CA VAL A 206 9.14 -24.36 7.60
C VAL A 206 7.61 -24.31 7.83
N PRO A 207 6.95 -25.45 8.06
CA PRO A 207 5.52 -25.45 8.33
C PRO A 207 5.16 -24.70 9.63
N ASP A 208 4.01 -24.02 9.65
CA ASP A 208 3.49 -23.21 10.76
C ASP A 208 3.58 -23.88 12.15
N CYS A 209 3.53 -25.22 12.20
CA CYS A 209 3.60 -25.99 13.45
C CYS A 209 5.00 -26.03 14.09
N ASN A 210 6.04 -25.81 13.29
CA ASN A 210 7.46 -25.83 13.66
C ASN A 210 8.17 -24.51 13.36
N ASP A 211 7.44 -23.56 12.80
CA ASP A 211 7.86 -22.20 12.48
C ASP A 211 8.18 -21.45 13.79
N ALA A 212 9.43 -20.99 13.90
CA ALA A 212 9.88 -20.25 15.07
C ALA A 212 9.52 -18.76 14.93
N CYS A 213 9.35 -18.28 13.70
CA CYS A 213 9.06 -16.90 13.37
C CYS A 213 7.90 -16.67 12.39
N PRO A 214 6.64 -16.77 12.88
CA PRO A 214 5.49 -16.74 11.99
C PRO A 214 5.36 -15.47 11.16
N GLY A 215 5.30 -15.63 9.84
CA GLY A 215 5.18 -14.54 8.88
C GLY A 215 6.52 -14.07 8.29
N SER A 216 7.63 -14.72 8.62
CA SER A 216 8.99 -14.36 8.25
C SER A 216 9.85 -15.60 8.03
N ASN A 217 10.95 -15.45 7.31
CA ASN A 217 11.81 -16.58 6.97
C ASN A 217 12.71 -17.01 8.14
N ASP A 218 12.52 -18.21 8.67
CA ASP A 218 13.29 -18.86 9.74
C ASP A 218 14.79 -19.03 9.40
N ALA A 219 15.16 -19.00 8.13
CA ALA A 219 16.55 -19.12 7.68
C ALA A 219 17.27 -17.77 7.51
N ALA A 220 16.55 -16.65 7.62
CA ALA A 220 17.16 -15.32 7.63
C ALA A 220 17.65 -15.03 9.05
N ASP A 221 18.97 -14.90 9.20
CA ASP A 221 19.67 -14.67 10.45
C ASP A 221 20.98 -13.95 10.09
N CYS A 222 20.94 -12.62 10.11
CA CYS A 222 22.02 -11.78 9.58
C CYS A 222 23.25 -11.77 10.50
N ASP A 223 23.03 -11.87 11.82
CA ASP A 223 24.04 -11.71 12.87
C ASP A 223 24.53 -13.08 13.39
N THR A 224 23.84 -14.15 13.01
CA THR A 224 24.10 -15.56 13.29
C THR A 224 23.94 -15.94 14.76
N ASP A 225 23.07 -15.26 15.50
CA ASP A 225 22.79 -15.56 16.90
C ASP A 225 21.83 -16.77 17.10
N GLY A 226 21.16 -17.20 16.03
CA GLY A 226 20.20 -18.31 16.00
C GLY A 226 18.74 -17.91 16.19
N THR A 227 18.44 -16.62 16.29
CA THR A 227 17.10 -16.02 16.23
C THR A 227 16.86 -15.57 14.79
N PRO A 228 15.74 -15.96 14.15
CA PRO A 228 15.45 -15.46 12.81
C PRO A 228 15.17 -13.96 12.80
N ASP A 229 15.65 -13.25 11.76
CA ASP A 229 15.56 -11.79 11.59
C ASP A 229 14.13 -11.26 11.90
N GLY A 230 13.09 -11.91 11.38
CA GLY A 230 11.70 -11.45 11.57
C GLY A 230 11.18 -11.48 13.01
N CYS A 231 11.95 -12.08 13.94
CA CYS A 231 11.62 -12.23 15.35
C CYS A 231 12.51 -11.41 16.26
N GLU A 232 13.40 -10.64 15.66
CA GLU A 232 14.26 -9.70 16.33
C GLU A 232 13.59 -8.34 16.48
N GLN A 233 14.27 -7.44 17.16
CA GLN A 233 13.79 -6.09 17.33
C GLN A 233 14.03 -5.29 16.04
N ASP A 234 12.98 -4.63 15.56
CA ASP A 234 13.03 -3.70 14.43
C ASP A 234 12.30 -2.41 14.87
N CYS A 235 13.08 -1.39 15.21
CA CYS A 235 12.58 -0.15 15.80
C CYS A 235 11.85 0.73 14.76
N ASN A 236 12.20 0.60 13.48
CA ASN A 236 11.74 1.47 12.40
C ASN A 236 10.66 0.80 11.51
N GLY A 237 10.52 -0.53 11.62
CA GLY A 237 9.52 -1.34 10.96
C GLY A 237 9.80 -1.60 9.48
N ASP A 238 11.06 -1.52 9.03
CA ASP A 238 11.45 -1.71 7.63
C ASP A 238 11.71 -3.17 7.24
N GLY A 239 11.73 -4.08 8.22
CA GLY A 239 11.97 -5.51 8.06
C GLY A 239 13.44 -5.93 8.19
N THR A 240 14.35 -5.00 8.51
CA THR A 240 15.73 -5.25 8.88
C THR A 240 15.86 -5.14 10.40
N PRO A 241 16.36 -6.16 11.11
CA PRO A 241 16.58 -6.06 12.56
C PRO A 241 17.59 -5.00 12.96
N ASP A 242 17.43 -4.42 14.15
CA ASP A 242 18.31 -3.38 14.70
C ASP A 242 19.80 -3.84 14.67
N ASP A 243 20.08 -5.10 15.04
CA ASP A 243 21.45 -5.64 15.07
C ASP A 243 22.05 -5.89 13.66
N CYS A 244 21.22 -5.84 12.61
CA CYS A 244 21.60 -5.92 11.20
C CYS A 244 21.79 -4.56 10.54
N GLU A 245 21.46 -3.48 11.26
CA GLU A 245 21.55 -2.11 10.77
C GLU A 245 22.92 -1.49 11.09
N ALA A 246 23.16 -0.29 10.56
CA ALA A 246 24.37 0.44 10.88
C ALA A 246 24.30 0.92 12.34
N ASP A 247 25.32 0.57 13.13
CA ASP A 247 25.62 1.17 14.43
C ASP A 247 27.05 1.68 14.35
N CYS A 248 27.20 2.94 13.93
CA CYS A 248 28.51 3.48 13.65
C CYS A 248 29.30 3.81 14.93
N ASN A 249 28.61 4.18 16.01
CA ASN A 249 29.23 4.48 17.30
C ASN A 249 29.50 3.20 18.16
N ALA A 250 28.99 2.05 17.70
CA ALA A 250 29.09 0.74 18.33
C ALA A 250 28.55 0.70 19.77
N ASN A 251 27.49 1.45 20.05
CA ASN A 251 26.87 1.50 21.38
C ASN A 251 25.87 0.38 21.64
N GLY A 252 25.53 -0.42 20.62
CA GLY A 252 24.56 -1.51 20.65
C GLY A 252 23.12 -1.07 20.33
N THR A 253 22.95 0.09 19.72
CA THR A 253 21.67 0.59 19.21
C THR A 253 21.91 1.04 17.77
N ALA A 254 21.07 0.62 16.83
CA ALA A 254 21.22 1.05 15.45
C ALA A 254 21.03 2.57 15.31
N ASP A 255 21.75 3.16 14.35
CA ASP A 255 21.78 4.60 14.11
C ASP A 255 20.36 5.17 13.88
N VAL A 256 19.53 4.41 13.16
CA VAL A 256 18.12 4.76 12.84
C VAL A 256 17.17 4.65 14.04
N CYS A 257 17.56 3.93 15.09
CA CYS A 257 16.79 3.74 16.31
C CYS A 257 17.08 4.78 17.38
N GLU A 258 18.04 5.66 17.12
CA GLU A 258 18.50 6.66 18.05
C GLU A 258 18.06 8.06 17.63
N VAL A 259 18.01 8.95 18.62
CA VAL A 259 17.69 10.36 18.40
C VAL A 259 18.99 11.12 18.51
N PHE A 260 19.56 11.47 17.35
CA PHE A 260 20.83 12.15 17.24
C PHE A 260 20.71 13.53 16.61
N ASP A 261 21.78 14.29 16.77
CA ASP A 261 22.06 15.46 15.95
C ASP A 261 22.43 14.95 14.54
N ASP A 262 21.61 15.32 13.56
CA ASP A 262 21.77 15.08 12.12
C ASP A 262 21.45 16.42 11.43
N CYS A 263 22.47 17.28 11.36
CA CYS A 263 22.29 18.67 10.96
C CYS A 263 21.98 18.80 9.46
N ASN A 264 22.40 17.83 8.63
CA ASN A 264 22.15 17.81 7.20
C ASN A 264 20.88 17.00 6.82
N THR A 265 20.27 16.31 7.79
CA THR A 265 19.05 15.51 7.69
C THR A 265 19.14 14.32 6.73
N ASN A 266 20.32 13.70 6.59
CA ASN A 266 20.56 12.60 5.67
C ASN A 266 20.29 11.21 6.29
N GLY A 267 20.00 11.13 7.59
CA GLY A 267 19.73 9.90 8.34
C GLY A 267 20.97 9.21 8.91
N ILE A 268 22.15 9.82 8.79
CA ILE A 268 23.40 9.41 9.43
C ILE A 268 23.65 10.39 10.58
N PRO A 269 23.96 9.93 11.80
CA PRO A 269 24.30 10.81 12.92
C PRO A 269 25.54 11.65 12.63
N ASP A 270 25.60 12.90 13.08
CA ASP A 270 26.74 13.80 12.85
C ASP A 270 28.07 13.16 13.32
N GLU A 271 28.08 12.43 14.43
CA GLU A 271 29.27 11.73 14.95
C GLU A 271 29.82 10.63 14.02
N CYS A 272 29.04 10.26 13.00
CA CYS A 272 29.35 9.27 11.98
C CYS A 272 29.73 9.86 10.64
N GLU A 273 29.72 11.18 10.54
CA GLU A 273 30.11 11.92 9.36
C GLU A 273 31.51 12.52 9.50
N ALA A 274 32.03 13.04 8.40
CA ALA A 274 33.34 13.65 8.40
C ALA A 274 33.28 15.01 9.10
N ASP A 275 34.17 15.19 10.06
CA ASP A 275 34.50 16.46 10.69
C ASP A 275 36.01 16.66 10.49
N THR A 276 36.37 17.48 9.50
CA THR A 276 37.74 17.61 9.00
C THR A 276 38.66 18.32 10.00
N ASP A 277 38.16 19.30 10.74
CA ASP A 277 38.94 20.12 11.68
C ASP A 277 38.71 19.78 13.16
N THR A 278 37.80 18.85 13.43
CA THR A 278 37.51 18.23 14.72
C THR A 278 36.92 19.19 15.75
N ASP A 279 36.14 20.17 15.29
CA ASP A 279 35.48 21.15 16.14
C ASP A 279 34.11 20.67 16.69
N GLY A 280 33.63 19.52 16.20
CA GLY A 280 32.38 18.88 16.56
C GLY A 280 31.16 19.40 15.77
N VAL A 281 31.38 19.98 14.59
CA VAL A 281 30.38 20.22 13.54
C VAL A 281 30.89 19.51 12.28
N ILE A 282 30.01 18.77 11.59
CA ILE A 282 30.42 17.99 10.42
C ILE A 282 30.65 18.89 9.21
N ASP A 283 31.51 18.46 8.28
CA ASP A 283 31.87 19.19 7.06
C ASP A 283 30.65 19.69 6.26
N ASP A 284 29.53 18.95 6.28
CA ASP A 284 28.29 19.28 5.55
C ASP A 284 27.48 20.41 6.21
N CYS A 285 27.76 20.72 7.48
CA CYS A 285 27.10 21.75 8.29
C CYS A 285 28.05 22.83 8.82
N ASP A 286 29.35 22.63 8.60
CA ASP A 286 30.45 23.50 8.99
C ASP A 286 30.38 24.82 8.20
N ALA A 287 30.17 25.92 8.93
CA ALA A 287 30.18 27.27 8.38
C ALA A 287 31.58 27.89 8.38
N CYS A 288 32.50 27.31 9.14
CA CYS A 288 33.88 27.71 9.38
C CYS A 288 34.97 26.71 8.94
N PRO A 289 35.03 26.25 7.67
CA PRO A 289 35.93 25.14 7.31
C PRO A 289 37.41 25.34 7.69
N GLY A 290 37.90 24.51 8.62
CA GLY A 290 39.26 24.53 9.15
C GLY A 290 39.43 25.26 10.49
N GLU A 291 38.37 25.80 11.07
CA GLU A 291 38.32 26.59 12.30
C GLU A 291 37.05 26.23 13.11
N ASP A 292 37.03 26.50 14.42
CA ASP A 292 35.92 26.11 15.29
C ASP A 292 34.66 26.98 15.09
N ASP A 293 33.55 26.40 14.61
CA ASP A 293 32.21 27.00 14.45
C ASP A 293 31.63 27.54 15.76
N ARG A 294 32.06 26.99 16.91
CA ARG A 294 31.58 27.41 18.24
C ARG A 294 32.41 28.56 18.80
N LEU A 295 33.49 28.95 18.12
CA LEU A 295 34.27 30.10 18.52
C LEU A 295 33.51 31.37 18.14
N ASP A 296 32.84 31.93 19.13
CA ASP A 296 32.15 33.22 19.09
C ASP A 296 32.67 34.04 20.28
N THR A 297 33.70 34.84 20.01
CA THR A 297 34.49 35.51 21.05
C THR A 297 33.70 36.63 21.74
N ASP A 298 32.77 37.27 21.05
CA ASP A 298 31.94 38.34 21.60
C ASP A 298 30.49 37.95 21.89
N SER A 299 30.12 36.70 21.59
CA SER A 299 28.83 36.08 21.91
C SER A 299 27.64 36.73 21.22
N ASP A 300 27.82 37.24 20.00
CA ASP A 300 26.75 37.86 19.20
C ASP A 300 25.91 36.83 18.41
N GLY A 301 26.35 35.56 18.39
CA GLY A 301 25.71 34.45 17.68
C GLY A 301 26.28 34.18 16.29
N THR A 302 27.28 34.93 15.85
CA THR A 302 28.03 34.74 14.60
C THR A 302 29.42 34.18 14.92
N PRO A 303 29.82 33.04 14.34
CA PRO A 303 31.16 32.50 14.53
C PRO A 303 32.26 33.46 14.05
N ASP A 304 33.38 33.53 14.77
CA ASP A 304 34.52 34.44 14.53
C ASP A 304 35.04 34.36 13.07
N CYS A 305 34.96 33.19 12.44
CA CYS A 305 35.48 32.95 11.11
C CYS A 305 34.67 33.66 10.00
N ILE A 306 33.37 33.89 10.24
CA ILE A 306 32.42 34.54 9.33
C ILE A 306 31.90 35.87 9.87
N ASP A 307 32.34 36.27 11.06
CA ASP A 307 32.08 37.57 11.64
C ASP A 307 33.07 38.62 11.11
N ASP A 308 32.54 39.74 10.62
CA ASP A 308 33.33 40.88 10.21
C ASP A 308 33.98 41.58 11.42
N CYS A 309 33.48 41.30 12.62
CA CYS A 309 33.80 42.02 13.85
C CYS A 309 33.95 41.12 15.10
N PRO A 310 34.80 40.09 15.02
CA PRO A 310 34.84 38.92 15.91
C PRO A 310 35.31 39.18 17.35
N LEU A 311 35.45 40.43 17.81
CA LEU A 311 36.00 40.74 19.13
C LEU A 311 35.09 41.65 19.95
N VAL A 312 34.08 42.25 19.33
CA VAL A 312 33.28 43.31 19.93
C VAL A 312 31.84 43.22 19.43
N GLY A 313 30.94 42.84 20.34
CA GLY A 313 29.51 42.78 20.03
C GLY A 313 28.85 44.16 19.92
N ASP A 314 27.54 44.18 20.11
CA ASP A 314 26.71 45.39 20.06
C ASP A 314 26.46 45.92 21.49
N SER A 315 27.23 46.93 21.90
CA SER A 315 27.24 47.44 23.28
C SER A 315 25.94 48.13 23.69
N ASP A 316 25.17 48.71 22.76
CA ASP A 316 23.93 49.42 23.06
C ASP A 316 22.66 48.76 22.52
N GLY A 317 22.80 47.74 21.68
CA GLY A 317 21.73 46.87 21.22
C GLY A 317 20.91 47.45 20.06
N ASP A 318 21.47 48.36 19.26
CA ASP A 318 20.76 48.97 18.13
C ASP A 318 20.80 48.14 16.82
N GLY A 319 21.56 47.05 16.84
CA GLY A 319 21.72 46.10 15.75
C GLY A 319 22.93 46.35 14.85
N VAL A 320 23.79 47.33 15.17
CA VAL A 320 25.10 47.53 14.53
C VAL A 320 26.20 47.24 15.56
N GLN A 321 27.09 46.32 15.24
CA GLN A 321 28.20 45.98 16.14
C GLN A 321 29.16 47.16 16.34
N ASP A 322 29.80 47.24 17.51
CA ASP A 322 30.63 48.38 17.95
C ASP A 322 31.74 48.79 16.97
N CYS A 323 32.28 47.82 16.24
CA CYS A 323 33.32 48.02 15.22
C CYS A 323 32.82 48.77 13.97
N GLN A 324 31.52 48.71 13.71
CA GLN A 324 30.82 49.28 12.55
C GLN A 324 29.90 50.43 12.95
N ASP A 325 29.82 50.72 14.26
CA ASP A 325 29.06 51.82 14.83
C ASP A 325 29.99 53.01 15.17
N ASP A 326 29.72 54.18 14.59
CA ASP A 326 30.44 55.41 14.93
C ASP A 326 29.95 56.03 16.27
N CYS A 327 28.88 55.48 16.83
CA CYS A 327 28.30 55.80 18.13
C CYS A 327 27.98 54.56 18.99
N PRO A 328 28.98 53.71 19.37
CA PRO A 328 28.79 52.39 20.02
C PRO A 328 28.08 52.33 21.38
N ASN A 329 27.55 53.46 21.87
CA ASN A 329 26.89 53.56 23.17
C ASN A 329 25.60 54.39 23.10
N ASP A 330 25.13 54.78 21.91
CA ASP A 330 23.87 55.47 21.67
C ASP A 330 22.90 54.61 20.84
N PRO A 331 21.94 53.93 21.48
CA PRO A 331 21.08 52.96 20.79
C PRO A 331 20.06 53.57 19.81
N ASN A 332 20.13 54.88 19.59
CA ASN A 332 19.26 55.60 18.65
C ASN A 332 20.05 56.13 17.45
N LYS A 333 21.37 55.93 17.40
CA LYS A 333 22.24 56.50 16.38
C LYS A 333 23.43 55.59 16.13
N THR A 334 23.60 55.21 14.87
CA THR A 334 24.83 54.55 14.38
C THR A 334 25.86 55.55 13.82
N GLU A 335 25.47 56.83 13.70
CA GLU A 335 26.31 57.93 13.22
C GLU A 335 26.15 59.17 14.12
N PRO A 336 27.24 59.90 14.45
CA PRO A 336 27.19 61.03 15.39
C PRO A 336 26.21 62.16 15.03
N GLY A 337 25.97 62.41 13.74
CA GLY A 337 25.14 63.53 13.31
C GLY A 337 25.69 64.91 13.75
N VAL A 338 24.80 65.89 13.90
CA VAL A 338 25.14 67.30 14.19
C VAL A 338 25.38 67.52 15.68
N CYS A 339 24.63 66.81 16.52
CA CYS A 339 24.70 66.88 17.98
C CYS A 339 25.65 65.85 18.61
N GLY A 340 26.31 65.03 17.80
CA GLY A 340 27.14 63.92 18.28
C GLY A 340 26.31 62.74 18.78
N CYS A 341 27.01 61.71 19.28
CA CYS A 341 26.39 60.57 19.94
C CYS A 341 25.77 60.98 21.28
N GLY A 342 24.62 60.40 21.62
CA GLY A 342 23.85 60.63 22.83
C GLY A 342 22.96 61.88 22.81
N GLY A 343 22.98 62.66 21.72
CA GLY A 343 22.17 63.87 21.56
C GLY A 343 21.30 63.80 20.31
N ALA A 344 19.99 63.92 20.44
CA ALA A 344 19.10 63.91 19.28
C ALA A 344 19.38 65.10 18.34
N ASP A 345 19.44 64.86 17.03
CA ASP A 345 19.48 65.91 15.99
C ASP A 345 18.07 66.49 15.75
N ALA A 346 17.33 66.68 16.84
CA ALA A 346 16.02 67.30 16.79
C ALA A 346 16.16 68.79 16.47
N ASP A 347 15.21 69.28 15.68
CA ASP A 347 14.99 70.68 15.38
C ASP A 347 13.52 70.92 15.75
N ARG A 348 13.29 71.39 16.98
CA ARG A 348 11.96 71.41 17.59
C ARG A 348 11.03 72.44 16.96
N ASP A 349 11.57 73.54 16.45
CA ASP A 349 10.79 74.62 15.86
C ASP A 349 10.87 74.67 14.32
N GLY A 350 11.82 73.97 13.71
CA GLY A 350 11.94 73.79 12.27
C GLY A 350 12.67 74.93 11.57
N ASP A 351 13.56 75.66 12.24
CA ASP A 351 14.34 76.75 11.65
C ASP A 351 15.61 76.30 10.92
N GLY A 352 15.94 75.01 11.02
CA GLY A 352 17.08 74.37 10.39
C GLY A 352 18.33 74.27 11.28
N MET A 353 18.29 74.78 12.52
CA MET A 353 19.33 74.58 13.52
C MET A 353 18.92 73.49 14.51
N ALA A 354 19.75 72.46 14.67
CA ALA A 354 19.47 71.44 15.67
C ALA A 354 19.51 72.03 17.08
N ASP A 355 18.59 71.59 17.96
CA ASP A 355 18.36 72.09 19.31
C ASP A 355 19.65 72.22 20.14
N CYS A 356 20.58 71.27 19.97
CA CYS A 356 21.84 71.23 20.71
C CYS A 356 22.77 72.41 20.40
N ASN A 357 22.61 73.01 19.23
CA ASN A 357 23.39 74.13 18.73
C ASN A 357 22.52 75.39 18.56
N ASP A 358 21.25 75.34 18.96
CA ASP A 358 20.32 76.46 18.90
C ASP A 358 20.23 77.19 20.25
N GLY A 359 20.45 78.50 20.23
CA GLY A 359 20.29 79.36 21.39
C GLY A 359 18.82 79.62 21.76
N CYS A 360 17.89 79.33 20.86
CA CYS A 360 16.45 79.47 21.04
C CYS A 360 15.64 78.28 20.46
N PRO A 361 15.75 77.06 21.03
CA PRO A 361 15.20 75.81 20.45
C PRO A 361 13.69 75.69 20.24
N ASP A 362 12.93 76.74 20.55
CA ASP A 362 11.46 76.78 20.43
C ASP A 362 10.98 78.05 19.65
N ASP A 363 11.89 78.86 19.09
CA ASP A 363 11.60 80.09 18.34
C ASP A 363 12.09 79.98 16.88
N PRO A 364 11.20 79.65 15.92
CA PRO A 364 11.62 79.35 14.55
C PRO A 364 12.08 80.59 13.75
N ALA A 365 12.00 81.78 14.35
CA ALA A 365 12.49 83.02 13.76
C ALA A 365 13.92 83.36 14.21
N LYS A 366 14.49 82.64 15.18
CA LYS A 366 15.79 82.97 15.78
C LYS A 366 16.56 81.73 16.22
N THR A 367 17.81 81.63 15.77
CA THR A 367 18.79 80.67 16.32
C THR A 367 19.60 81.20 17.50
N ASN A 368 19.41 82.47 17.87
CA ASN A 368 20.13 83.14 18.95
C ASN A 368 19.20 84.10 19.70
N PRO A 369 19.29 84.20 21.05
CA PRO A 369 18.38 85.03 21.85
C PRO A 369 18.32 86.51 21.50
N GLY A 370 19.35 87.08 20.88
CA GLY A 370 19.35 88.51 20.54
C GLY A 370 19.20 89.42 21.78
N VAL A 371 18.58 90.59 21.59
CA VAL A 371 18.43 91.62 22.65
C VAL A 371 17.14 91.41 23.45
N CYS A 372 16.09 90.93 22.79
CA CYS A 372 14.77 90.67 23.37
C CYS A 372 14.60 89.25 23.92
N GLY A 373 15.60 88.37 23.77
CA GLY A 373 15.47 86.96 24.07
C GLY A 373 14.75 86.18 22.95
N CYS A 374 14.48 84.91 23.22
CA CYS A 374 13.72 84.02 22.35
C CYS A 374 12.21 84.30 22.43
N GLY A 375 11.49 84.06 21.33
CA GLY A 375 10.04 84.20 21.20
C GLY A 375 9.55 85.65 20.99
N VAL A 376 10.46 86.62 20.92
CA VAL A 376 10.14 88.05 20.74
C VAL A 376 11.07 88.62 19.69
N ALA A 377 10.52 89.15 18.58
CA ALA A 377 11.33 89.76 17.53
C ALA A 377 12.18 90.92 18.09
N ASP A 378 13.44 91.02 17.63
CA ASP A 378 14.28 92.21 17.86
C ASP A 378 13.88 93.34 16.90
N ALA A 379 12.57 93.60 16.81
CA ALA A 379 12.01 94.68 16.01
C ALA A 379 12.26 96.03 16.69
N ASP A 380 12.33 97.06 15.87
CA ASP A 380 12.51 98.46 16.24
C ASP A 380 11.61 99.24 15.28
N GLU A 381 10.33 99.38 15.66
CA GLU A 381 9.25 99.84 14.76
C GLU A 381 9.44 101.31 14.34
N ASP A 382 10.00 102.13 15.22
CA ASP A 382 10.27 103.55 14.95
C ASP A 382 11.73 103.83 14.51
N SER A 383 12.59 102.82 14.53
CA SER A 383 13.99 102.86 14.08
C SER A 383 14.85 103.84 14.88
N ASP A 384 14.60 103.98 16.19
CA ASP A 384 15.36 104.85 17.09
C ASP A 384 16.64 104.20 17.66
N GLY A 385 16.81 102.89 17.46
CA GLY A 385 17.95 102.09 17.88
C GLY A 385 17.75 101.30 19.19
N VAL A 386 16.57 101.36 19.81
CA VAL A 386 16.18 100.55 20.97
C VAL A 386 15.09 99.58 20.53
N ALA A 387 15.34 98.26 20.64
CA ALA A 387 14.34 97.27 20.26
C ALA A 387 13.05 97.41 21.10
N ASP A 388 11.89 97.20 20.47
CA ASP A 388 10.55 97.46 21.02
C ASP A 388 10.34 96.84 22.41
N CYS A 389 10.91 95.65 22.65
CA CYS A 389 10.80 94.93 23.92
C CYS A 389 11.46 95.65 25.11
N ASN A 390 12.43 96.53 24.83
CA ASN A 390 13.17 97.34 25.79
C ASN A 390 12.87 98.83 25.65
N ASP A 391 11.99 99.20 24.72
CA ASP A 391 11.60 100.57 24.46
C ASP A 391 10.37 100.97 25.30
N VAL A 392 10.55 102.02 26.10
CA VAL A 392 9.47 102.62 26.89
C VAL A 392 8.49 103.39 26.00
N CYS A 393 8.94 103.88 24.86
CA CYS A 393 8.22 104.73 23.91
C CYS A 393 8.32 104.18 22.46
N PRO A 394 7.69 103.02 22.16
CA PRO A 394 7.86 102.25 20.91
C PRO A 394 7.32 102.92 19.62
N ASN A 395 7.02 104.21 19.66
CA ASN A 395 6.44 104.97 18.53
C ASN A 395 6.98 106.41 18.52
N THR A 396 8.23 106.60 18.95
CA THR A 396 8.91 107.88 18.90
C THR A 396 9.00 108.38 17.45
N ALA A 397 8.79 109.69 17.25
CA ALA A 397 8.81 110.25 15.91
C ALA A 397 10.21 110.11 15.26
N PRO A 398 10.31 109.74 13.97
CA PRO A 398 11.59 109.53 13.31
C PRO A 398 12.54 110.74 13.43
N GLY A 399 13.77 110.48 13.89
CA GLY A 399 14.83 111.49 14.04
C GLY A 399 14.84 112.24 15.38
N VAL A 400 14.00 111.86 16.35
CA VAL A 400 14.09 112.35 17.73
C VAL A 400 15.18 111.58 18.48
N PRO A 401 16.18 112.24 19.11
CA PRO A 401 17.19 111.54 19.88
C PRO A 401 16.60 110.96 21.17
N VAL A 402 16.81 109.66 21.40
CA VAL A 402 16.34 108.92 22.58
C VAL A 402 17.46 108.54 23.56
N ASP A 403 17.10 108.19 24.78
CA ASP A 403 18.00 107.59 25.77
C ASP A 403 18.12 106.06 25.59
N LYS A 404 18.86 105.38 26.48
CA LYS A 404 19.08 103.92 26.42
C LYS A 404 17.82 103.09 26.70
N GLN A 405 16.71 103.73 27.05
CA GLN A 405 15.41 103.11 27.31
C GLN A 405 14.38 103.51 26.22
N GLY A 406 14.82 104.15 25.13
CA GLY A 406 13.97 104.58 24.01
C GLY A 406 13.10 105.80 24.31
N ARG A 407 13.36 106.53 25.41
CA ARG A 407 12.63 107.78 25.69
C ARG A 407 13.23 108.97 24.96
N PRO A 408 12.42 109.87 24.36
CA PRO A 408 12.91 111.14 23.84
C PRO A 408 13.73 111.89 24.89
N THR A 409 14.96 112.29 24.56
CA THR A 409 15.85 113.01 25.51
C THR A 409 15.29 114.36 25.99
N ALA A 410 14.28 114.89 25.29
CA ALA A 410 13.56 116.11 25.65
C ALA A 410 12.23 115.85 26.39
N ASP A 411 11.80 114.59 26.51
CA ASP A 411 10.66 114.19 27.35
C ASP A 411 11.08 114.29 28.83
N THR A 412 10.35 115.10 29.59
CA THR A 412 10.63 115.34 31.02
C THR A 412 9.53 114.82 31.94
N ASN A 413 8.39 114.41 31.39
CA ASN A 413 7.23 113.91 32.11
C ASN A 413 6.97 112.42 31.87
N GLY A 414 7.73 111.79 30.96
CA GLY A 414 7.68 110.35 30.68
C GLY A 414 6.42 109.94 29.90
N ASP A 415 5.82 110.85 29.15
CA ASP A 415 4.61 110.59 28.36
C ASP A 415 4.89 110.22 26.89
N CYS A 416 6.17 110.06 26.53
CA CYS A 416 6.62 109.73 25.18
C CYS A 416 6.30 110.81 24.13
N GLU A 417 5.97 112.04 24.54
CA GLU A 417 5.74 113.17 23.65
C GLU A 417 6.70 114.32 23.94
N VAL A 418 7.24 114.93 22.88
CA VAL A 418 7.98 116.20 23.01
C VAL A 418 6.96 117.34 23.02
N THR A 419 6.26 117.53 24.14
CA THR A 419 5.29 118.63 24.27
C THR A 419 6.02 119.98 24.38
N ARG A 420 5.68 120.94 23.51
CA ARG A 420 6.16 122.32 23.61
C ARG A 420 5.19 123.13 24.49
N PRO A 421 5.62 123.78 25.60
CA PRO A 421 4.67 124.37 26.54
C PRO A 421 4.07 125.70 26.01
N GLU A 422 2.74 125.81 26.02
CA GLU A 422 2.00 127.03 25.60
C GLU A 422 1.67 127.99 26.76
N GLY A 423 1.73 129.29 26.48
CA GLY A 423 1.07 130.35 27.26
C GLY A 423 1.05 131.75 26.59
N GLY A 424 -0.15 132.25 26.25
CA GLY A 424 -0.56 133.68 26.33
C GLY A 424 -0.57 134.60 25.07
N ARG A 425 -1.75 135.01 24.57
CA ARG A 425 -2.09 135.97 23.44
C ARG A 425 -2.33 137.44 23.95
N PRO A 426 -2.67 138.52 23.16
CA PRO A 426 -3.20 138.61 21.76
C PRO A 426 -2.81 139.84 20.86
N GLY A 427 -3.17 139.76 19.57
CA GLY A 427 -3.26 140.89 18.61
C GLY A 427 -3.98 140.48 17.30
N ALA A 428 -4.83 141.34 16.75
CA ALA A 428 -6.02 141.04 15.94
C ALA A 428 -5.93 141.29 14.40
N ILE A 429 -6.59 140.41 13.61
CA ILE A 429 -7.37 140.61 12.32
C ILE A 429 -6.58 140.97 11.01
N PRO A 430 -7.01 140.58 9.76
CA PRO A 430 -8.23 139.87 9.29
C PRO A 430 -8.05 138.62 8.37
N ALA A 431 -9.16 137.88 8.20
CA ALA A 431 -9.46 136.87 7.18
C ALA A 431 -9.81 137.53 5.79
N PRO A 432 -9.90 136.82 4.63
CA PRO A 432 -10.79 135.67 4.35
C PRO A 432 -10.08 134.52 3.57
N THR A 433 -10.58 133.28 3.44
CA THR A 433 -11.77 132.82 2.69
C THR A 433 -12.08 131.34 2.98
N GLN A 434 -13.36 131.00 3.08
CA GLN A 434 -13.98 129.66 2.97
C GLN A 434 -14.79 129.63 1.64
N PRO A 435 -15.41 128.53 1.14
CA PRO A 435 -15.56 127.16 1.71
C PRO A 435 -15.37 126.01 0.68
N GLN A 436 -15.40 124.74 1.13
CA GLN A 436 -16.37 123.71 0.67
C GLN A 436 -16.31 122.46 1.59
N PRO A 437 -17.46 121.84 1.96
CA PRO A 437 -17.49 120.62 2.76
C PRO A 437 -18.14 119.39 2.06
N VAL A 438 -17.73 118.19 2.52
CA VAL A 438 -18.37 116.82 2.49
C VAL A 438 -18.72 116.14 1.14
N PRO A 439 -18.67 114.79 0.99
CA PRO A 439 -19.29 113.81 1.91
C PRO A 439 -18.59 112.46 2.18
N PRO A 440 -19.14 111.67 3.13
CA PRO A 440 -18.76 110.28 3.43
C PRO A 440 -19.67 109.26 2.71
N CYS A 441 -19.37 107.98 2.99
CA CYS A 441 -20.18 106.75 2.82
C CYS A 441 -20.22 106.04 1.45
N GLY A 442 -20.10 104.71 1.52
CA GLY A 442 -20.65 103.77 0.54
C GLY A 442 -19.70 102.58 0.26
N THR A 443 -19.73 101.48 1.02
CA THR A 443 -20.61 100.28 0.88
C THR A 443 -20.24 99.32 -0.26
N GLY A 444 -20.19 98.02 0.06
CA GLY A 444 -20.29 96.91 -0.90
C GLY A 444 -19.40 95.73 -0.48
N ALA A 445 -19.85 94.81 0.37
CA ALA A 445 -20.77 93.70 0.07
C ALA A 445 -20.21 92.71 -0.99
N GLY A 446 -20.03 91.47 -0.55
CA GLY A 446 -19.73 90.30 -1.38
C GLY A 446 -19.64 89.04 -0.50
N THR A 447 -20.74 88.61 0.13
CA THR A 447 -21.49 87.39 -0.24
C THR A 447 -20.64 86.17 -0.64
N ALA A 448 -20.58 85.22 0.30
CA ALA A 448 -20.93 83.81 0.15
C ALA A 448 -20.61 83.07 -1.16
N MET A 449 -19.87 81.97 -1.04
CA MET A 449 -20.41 80.67 -1.44
C MET A 449 -19.82 79.55 -0.58
N MET A 450 -20.68 78.98 0.27
CA MET A 450 -20.64 77.54 0.53
C MET A 450 -20.83 76.81 -0.81
N SER A 451 -19.99 75.81 -1.07
CA SER A 451 -20.42 74.69 -1.89
C SER A 451 -19.90 73.40 -1.28
N ALA A 452 -20.87 72.55 -0.99
CA ALA A 452 -20.72 71.20 -0.51
C ALA A 452 -19.92 70.34 -1.50
N LEU A 453 -19.12 69.42 -0.97
CA LEU A 453 -18.98 68.11 -1.60
C LEU A 453 -19.10 67.04 -0.52
N ALA A 454 -20.18 66.29 -0.65
CA ALA A 454 -20.52 65.16 0.18
C ALA A 454 -19.96 63.86 -0.41
N LEU A 455 -19.83 62.87 0.46
CA LEU A 455 -19.91 61.43 0.21
C LEU A 455 -18.76 60.77 -0.58
N LEU A 456 -17.98 59.96 0.14
CA LEU A 456 -18.02 58.50 -0.01
C LEU A 456 -17.39 57.82 1.22
N THR A 457 -18.28 57.34 2.10
CA THR A 457 -18.10 56.12 2.93
C THR A 457 -17.65 54.97 2.02
N GLY A 458 -16.75 54.05 2.37
CA GLY A 458 -16.40 53.48 3.67
C GLY A 458 -16.58 51.97 3.55
N THR A 459 -15.52 51.19 3.78
CA THR A 459 -15.63 49.76 4.17
C THR A 459 -14.35 49.34 4.88
N ARG A 460 -14.42 49.26 6.21
CA ARG A 460 -13.59 48.36 7.02
C ARG A 460 -14.35 47.04 7.16
N TYR A 461 -13.68 45.91 7.00
CA TYR A 461 -14.19 44.62 7.45
C TYR A 461 -13.17 43.97 8.38
N LEU A 462 -13.68 43.54 9.54
CA LEU A 462 -12.97 42.98 10.68
C LEU A 462 -12.72 41.47 10.48
N ARG A 463 -11.56 41.00 10.95
CA ARG A 463 -11.26 39.60 11.38
C ARG A 463 -12.10 39.23 12.65
N PRO A 464 -11.97 38.05 13.26
CA PRO A 464 -12.02 36.65 12.77
C PRO A 464 -12.98 35.78 13.64
N ARG A 465 -13.24 34.51 13.29
CA ARG A 465 -13.81 33.54 14.26
C ARG A 465 -13.25 32.11 14.11
N ARG A 466 -12.89 31.57 15.29
CA ARG A 466 -12.44 30.22 15.65
C ARG A 466 -13.54 29.14 15.56
N ARG A 467 -13.06 27.89 15.64
CA ARG A 467 -13.66 26.57 16.02
C ARG A 467 -13.72 25.63 14.80
N GLY A 468 -13.25 24.38 14.82
CA GLY A 468 -12.86 23.48 15.91
C GLY A 468 -13.62 22.15 15.77
N VAL A 469 -12.92 21.04 16.01
CA VAL A 469 -13.40 19.66 16.30
C VAL A 469 -13.63 18.71 15.10
N GLY A 470 -12.88 17.61 15.12
CA GLY A 470 -13.18 16.35 14.44
C GLY A 470 -12.28 15.22 14.98
N ARG A 471 -12.68 14.58 16.09
CA ARG A 471 -12.13 13.30 16.56
C ARG A 471 -12.83 12.16 15.81
N GLY A 472 -12.06 11.29 15.16
CA GLY A 472 -12.52 10.00 14.65
C GLY A 472 -12.09 8.88 15.59
N SER A 473 -13.06 8.08 16.05
CA SER A 473 -12.90 6.85 16.83
C SER A 473 -13.28 5.70 15.92
N LEU A 474 -12.45 4.64 15.86
CA LEU A 474 -12.83 3.35 15.28
C LEU A 474 -12.28 2.23 16.16
N ALA A 475 -13.16 1.27 16.39
CA ALA A 475 -13.08 0.22 17.39
C ALA A 475 -12.69 -1.11 16.74
N ARG A 476 -12.13 -1.99 17.60
CA ARG A 476 -11.99 -3.43 17.46
C ARG A 476 -13.15 -4.12 16.72
N SER A 477 -12.79 -5.09 15.89
CA SER A 477 -13.38 -6.43 15.85
C SER A 477 -12.25 -7.42 15.64
#